data_AF-A0A849TUM8-F1
#
_entry.id   AF-A0A849TUM8-F1
#
_cell.length_a   1.000
_cell.length_b   1.000
_cell.length_c   1.000
_cell.angle_alpha   90.00
_cell.angle_beta   90.00
_cell.angle_gamma   90.00
#
_symmetry.space_group_name_H-M   'P 1'
#
loop_
_entity.id
_entity.type
_entity.pdbx_description
1 polymer ?
#
loop_
_entity_poly.entity_id
_entity_poly.type
_entity_poly.pdbx_seq_one_letter_code
_entity_poly.pdbx_strand_id
1 'polypeptide(L)'
;MSLAPLHREDLYKSGLIDTTIELCQFHSARPHDIKRYPAVDSALVIPYFNPDGKPTGFERHKLFPPLVHQDGRVQKYSQEQGSDSELYLPPLHPWKQIAADPTQLIIITEGEKKAACACQIGLFCLGVAGVWNWKVKLDRYERMVVPGLDLFVWQDRSVELVPDSDVWRKEKFQALQALFALAMQLKDWGASVKFVRLPDSAQAKCGFDDWLVQQ
;
A
#
# COMPACT_ATOMS: atom_id res chain seq x y z
N MET A 1 12.87 8.36 16.32
CA MET A 1 11.43 8.36 16.67
C MET A 1 11.12 7.08 17.42
N SER A 2 10.25 7.08 18.45
CA SER A 2 10.00 5.88 19.26
C SER A 2 8.86 5.02 18.69
N LEU A 3 9.15 3.76 18.37
CA LEU A 3 8.14 2.74 18.06
C LEU A 3 7.73 2.00 19.33
N ALA A 4 6.42 1.88 19.54
CA ALA A 4 5.88 1.05 20.61
C ALA A 4 6.16 -0.44 20.31
N PRO A 5 6.32 -1.30 21.33
CA PRO A 5 6.63 -2.72 21.12
C PRO A 5 5.64 -3.43 20.18
N LEU A 6 4.34 -3.16 20.33
CA LEU A 6 3.29 -3.74 19.48
C LEU A 6 3.42 -3.32 18.01
N HIS A 7 3.76 -2.06 17.75
CA HIS A 7 3.94 -1.56 16.38
C HIS A 7 5.19 -2.15 15.73
N ARG A 8 6.28 -2.26 16.50
CA ARG A 8 7.51 -2.91 16.05
C ARG A 8 7.26 -4.37 15.69
N GLU A 9 6.57 -5.11 16.56
CA GLU A 9 6.19 -6.49 16.31
C GLU A 9 5.33 -6.63 15.05
N ASP A 10 4.36 -5.72 14.83
CA ASP A 10 3.53 -5.72 13.62
C ASP A 10 4.31 -5.43 12.33
N LEU A 11 5.34 -4.58 12.38
CA LEU A 11 6.24 -4.32 11.26
C LEU A 11 7.13 -5.54 10.97
N TYR A 12 7.69 -6.15 12.01
CA TYR A 12 8.51 -7.36 11.89
C TYR A 12 7.70 -8.56 11.37
N LYS A 13 6.43 -8.69 11.76
CA LYS A 13 5.51 -9.69 11.18
C LYS A 13 5.35 -9.55 9.67
N SER A 14 5.53 -8.35 9.11
CA SER A 14 5.55 -8.08 7.67
C SER A 14 6.96 -8.16 7.06
N GLY A 15 7.95 -8.73 7.76
CA GLY A 15 9.30 -8.92 7.24
C GLY A 15 10.16 -7.65 7.15
N LEU A 16 9.74 -6.54 7.74
CA LEU A 16 10.50 -5.29 7.68
C LEU A 16 11.65 -5.29 8.68
N ILE A 17 12.86 -4.94 8.23
CA ILE A 17 14.04 -4.78 9.10
C ILE A 17 14.15 -3.35 9.63
N ASP A 18 14.95 -3.15 10.68
CA ASP A 18 15.12 -1.84 11.33
C ASP A 18 15.53 -0.73 10.37
N THR A 19 16.48 -0.99 9.45
CA THR A 19 16.91 -0.01 8.44
C THR A 19 15.74 0.42 7.53
N THR A 20 14.93 -0.53 7.08
CA THR A 20 13.73 -0.24 6.27
C THR A 20 12.71 0.55 7.06
N ILE A 21 12.51 0.17 8.33
CA ILE A 21 11.58 0.83 9.24
C ILE A 21 11.96 2.30 9.44
N GLU A 22 13.26 2.56 9.63
CA GLU A 22 13.81 3.90 9.78
C GLU A 22 13.70 4.72 8.50
N LEU A 23 14.10 4.17 7.35
CA LEU A 23 14.04 4.86 6.06
C LEU A 23 12.60 5.19 5.66
N CYS A 24 11.65 4.27 5.89
CA CYS A 24 10.22 4.52 5.66
C CYS A 24 9.57 5.39 6.73
N GLN A 25 10.33 5.82 7.76
CA GLN A 25 9.88 6.68 8.85
C GLN A 25 8.63 6.17 9.58
N PHE A 26 8.46 4.84 9.68
CA PHE A 26 7.37 4.25 10.46
C PHE A 26 7.55 4.61 11.94
N HIS A 27 6.51 5.12 12.58
CA HIS A 27 6.58 5.54 13.98
C HIS A 27 5.23 5.44 14.69
N SER A 28 5.23 5.45 16.02
CA SER A 28 3.99 5.51 16.77
C SER A 28 3.40 6.93 16.74
N ALA A 29 2.09 7.02 16.51
CA ALA A 29 1.34 8.25 16.68
C ALA A 29 1.47 8.75 18.12
N ARG A 30 1.44 10.07 18.32
CA ARG A 30 1.48 10.63 19.67
C ARG A 30 0.13 10.38 20.34
N PRO A 31 0.08 10.19 21.67
CA PRO A 31 -1.19 9.96 22.38
C PRO A 31 -2.27 11.03 22.11
N HIS A 32 -1.88 12.27 21.81
CA HIS A 32 -2.86 13.31 21.47
C HIS A 32 -3.49 13.12 20.09
N ASP A 33 -2.74 12.62 19.10
CA ASP A 33 -3.23 12.39 17.73
C ASP A 33 -4.18 11.19 17.66
N ILE A 34 -4.13 10.29 18.65
CA ILE A 34 -4.97 9.09 18.74
C ILE A 34 -6.36 9.40 19.30
N LYS A 35 -6.54 10.52 20.04
CA LYS A 35 -7.82 10.86 20.71
C LYS A 35 -9.02 10.98 19.77
N ARG A 36 -8.78 11.19 18.47
CA ARG A 36 -9.82 11.20 17.43
C ARG A 36 -10.41 9.82 17.12
N TYR A 37 -9.76 8.74 17.55
CA TYR A 37 -10.21 7.36 17.36
C TYR A 37 -10.73 6.78 18.68
N PRO A 38 -12.06 6.66 18.85
CA PRO A 38 -12.60 6.09 20.08
C PRO A 38 -12.20 4.61 20.22
N ALA A 39 -11.87 4.18 21.43
CA ALA A 39 -11.47 2.80 21.75
C ALA A 39 -10.22 2.28 21.00
N VAL A 40 -9.37 3.18 20.50
CA VAL A 40 -8.04 2.84 19.98
C VAL A 40 -6.98 3.26 21.01
N ASP A 41 -6.12 2.34 21.39
CA ASP A 41 -5.08 2.56 22.40
C ASP A 41 -3.83 3.19 21.80
N SER A 42 -3.50 2.78 20.57
CA SER A 42 -2.31 3.25 19.87
C SER A 42 -2.47 3.15 18.35
N ALA A 43 -1.67 3.91 17.61
CA ALA A 43 -1.64 3.83 16.15
C ALA A 43 -0.21 3.87 15.61
N LEU A 44 0.06 3.05 14.60
CA LEU A 44 1.28 3.12 13.80
C LEU A 44 1.05 4.08 12.64
N VAL A 45 1.90 5.11 12.55
CA VAL A 45 1.93 6.09 11.46
C VAL A 45 2.77 5.55 10.31
N ILE A 46 2.22 5.70 9.10
CA ILE A 46 2.80 5.32 7.82
C ILE A 46 2.87 6.59 6.96
N PRO A 47 4.00 7.31 6.97
CA PRO A 47 4.18 8.51 6.14
C PRO A 47 4.27 8.16 4.66
N TYR A 48 3.82 9.06 3.79
CA TYR A 48 3.94 8.92 2.33
C TYR A 48 5.02 9.83 1.78
N PHE A 49 5.58 9.45 0.62
CA PHE A 49 6.74 10.08 0.04
C PHE A 49 6.51 10.40 -1.43
N ASN A 50 7.09 11.51 -1.88
CA ASN A 50 7.17 11.87 -3.28
C ASN A 50 8.32 11.10 -3.98
N PRO A 51 8.45 11.19 -5.32
CA PRO A 51 9.51 10.49 -6.05
C PRO A 51 10.95 10.89 -5.70
N ASP A 52 11.14 12.03 -5.01
CA ASP A 52 12.44 12.47 -4.50
C ASP A 52 12.73 11.90 -3.08
N GLY A 53 11.86 11.03 -2.56
CA GLY A 53 11.97 10.41 -1.24
C GLY A 53 11.64 11.35 -0.08
N LYS A 54 10.99 12.48 -0.34
CA LYS A 54 10.60 13.45 0.70
C LYS A 54 9.16 13.21 1.16
N PRO A 55 8.85 13.33 2.46
CA PRO A 55 7.48 13.21 2.95
C PRO A 55 6.52 14.18 2.25
N THR A 56 5.34 13.71 1.84
CA THR A 56 4.29 14.55 1.23
C THR A 56 3.47 15.32 2.26
N GLY A 57 3.51 14.88 3.53
CA GLY A 57 2.61 15.33 4.58
C GLY A 57 1.35 14.49 4.70
N PHE A 58 1.08 13.61 3.73
CA PHE A 58 0.05 12.59 3.87
C PHE A 58 0.57 11.40 4.68
N GLU A 59 -0.30 10.84 5.51
CA GLU A 59 -0.01 9.68 6.34
C GLU A 59 -1.25 8.81 6.53
N ARG A 60 -1.00 7.51 6.70
CA ARG A 60 -2.03 6.56 7.14
C ARG A 60 -1.71 6.04 8.53
N HIS A 61 -2.75 5.73 9.29
CA HIS A 61 -2.65 5.23 10.65
C HIS A 61 -3.20 3.81 10.70
N LYS A 62 -2.37 2.83 11.07
CA LYS A 62 -2.87 1.51 11.47
C LYS A 62 -3.29 1.55 12.93
N LEU A 63 -4.51 1.14 13.21
CA LEU A 63 -5.15 1.27 14.54
C LEU A 63 -4.97 0.00 15.37
N PHE A 64 -4.66 0.18 16.66
CA PHE A 64 -4.49 -0.89 17.64
C PHE A 64 -5.30 -0.58 18.92
N PRO A 65 -6.35 -1.37 19.24
CA PRO A 65 -7.01 -2.36 18.37
C PRO A 65 -7.66 -1.68 17.14
N PRO A 66 -8.09 -2.46 16.12
CA PRO A 66 -8.90 -1.92 15.04
C PRO A 66 -10.18 -1.28 15.56
N LEU A 67 -10.58 -0.15 14.97
CA LEU A 67 -11.83 0.49 15.30
C LEU A 67 -13.00 -0.35 14.78
N VAL A 68 -13.97 -0.66 15.65
CA VAL A 68 -15.19 -1.37 15.29
C VAL A 68 -16.35 -0.38 15.29
N HIS A 69 -16.97 -0.20 14.13
CA HIS A 69 -18.12 0.68 13.95
C HIS A 69 -19.40 0.02 14.49
N GLN A 70 -20.44 0.82 14.76
CA GLN A 70 -21.71 0.31 15.29
C GLN A 70 -22.40 -0.71 14.35
N ASP A 71 -22.14 -0.62 13.05
CA ASP A 71 -22.61 -1.54 12.01
C ASP A 71 -21.79 -2.84 11.92
N GLY A 72 -20.81 -3.03 12.81
CA GLY A 72 -19.90 -4.18 12.85
C GLY A 72 -18.73 -4.07 11.87
N ARG A 73 -18.61 -3.00 11.09
CA ARG A 73 -17.49 -2.81 10.18
C ARG A 73 -16.19 -2.62 10.97
N VAL A 74 -15.17 -3.37 10.61
CA VAL A 74 -13.84 -3.29 11.24
C VAL A 74 -12.90 -2.43 10.40
N GLN A 75 -12.42 -1.34 10.97
CA GLN A 75 -11.47 -0.42 10.37
C GLN A 75 -10.07 -0.61 10.97
N LYS A 76 -9.18 -1.21 10.19
CA LYS A 76 -7.77 -1.46 10.57
C LYS A 76 -6.85 -0.28 10.29
N TYR A 77 -7.18 0.49 9.24
CA TYR A 77 -6.39 1.63 8.80
C TYR A 77 -7.28 2.86 8.68
N SER A 78 -6.71 4.02 9.00
CA SER A 78 -7.35 5.33 8.91
C SER A 78 -6.44 6.31 8.16
N GLN A 79 -7.03 7.39 7.69
CA GLN A 79 -6.34 8.56 7.14
C GLN A 79 -7.17 9.82 7.51
N GLU A 80 -6.63 10.99 7.24
CA GLU A 80 -7.32 12.27 7.42
C GLU A 80 -8.68 12.26 6.69
N GLN A 81 -9.74 12.74 7.34
CA GLN A 81 -11.05 12.78 6.72
C GLN A 81 -11.06 13.80 5.57
N GLY A 82 -11.54 13.39 4.40
CA GLY A 82 -11.62 14.26 3.23
C GLY A 82 -10.31 14.45 2.48
N SER A 83 -9.22 13.80 2.91
CA SER A 83 -8.01 13.73 2.10
C SER A 83 -8.16 12.71 0.98
N ASP A 84 -7.54 12.98 -0.15
CA ASP A 84 -7.41 12.00 -1.23
C ASP A 84 -6.48 10.86 -0.83
N SER A 85 -6.56 9.75 -1.57
CA SER A 85 -5.58 8.67 -1.45
C SER A 85 -4.32 9.01 -2.22
N GLU A 86 -3.17 8.61 -1.67
CA GLU A 86 -1.89 8.68 -2.37
C GLU A 86 -1.38 7.28 -2.73
N LEU A 87 -0.54 7.22 -3.76
CA LEU A 87 0.21 6.03 -4.12
C LEU A 87 1.43 5.92 -3.18
N TYR A 88 1.60 4.78 -2.51
CA TYR A 88 2.71 4.62 -1.59
C TYR A 88 3.99 4.26 -2.34
N LEU A 89 4.98 5.14 -2.22
CA LEU A 89 6.33 5.01 -2.76
C LEU A 89 7.32 4.83 -1.60
N PRO A 90 7.71 3.60 -1.22
CA PRO A 90 8.71 3.40 -0.16
C PRO A 90 10.00 4.16 -0.48
N PRO A 91 10.59 4.98 0.41
CA PRO A 91 11.76 5.82 0.12
C PRO A 91 13.08 5.01 0.13
N LEU A 92 13.05 3.84 -0.51
CA LEU A 92 14.12 2.86 -0.61
C LEU A 92 14.75 2.85 -2.02
N HIS A 93 14.11 3.54 -2.96
CA HIS A 93 14.49 3.54 -4.37
C HIS A 93 14.44 4.95 -4.97
N PRO A 94 15.24 5.18 -6.03
CA PRO A 94 15.24 6.43 -6.79
C PRO A 94 14.00 6.51 -7.71
N TRP A 95 12.81 6.71 -7.13
CA TRP A 95 11.53 6.62 -7.83
C TRP A 95 11.42 7.56 -9.02
N LYS A 96 12.01 8.75 -8.96
CA LYS A 96 12.02 9.67 -10.09
C LYS A 96 12.68 9.08 -11.34
N GLN A 97 13.79 8.35 -11.17
CA GLN A 97 14.50 7.68 -12.25
C GLN A 97 13.71 6.47 -12.73
N ILE A 98 13.20 5.65 -11.80
CA ILE A 98 12.41 4.45 -12.12
C ILE A 98 11.13 4.82 -12.88
N ALA A 99 10.46 5.90 -12.47
CA ALA A 99 9.23 6.37 -13.09
C ALA A 99 9.44 6.86 -14.52
N ALA A 100 10.62 7.43 -14.82
CA ALA A 100 10.99 7.88 -16.15
C ALA A 100 11.49 6.74 -17.07
N ASP A 101 11.96 5.62 -16.52
CA ASP A 101 12.51 4.49 -17.29
C ASP A 101 11.48 3.35 -17.44
N PRO A 102 10.79 3.22 -18.60
CA PRO A 102 9.78 2.18 -18.83
C PRO A 102 10.36 0.77 -18.94
N THR A 103 11.69 0.62 -19.04
CA THR A 103 12.32 -0.71 -19.09
C THR A 103 12.32 -1.42 -17.74
N GLN A 104 12.15 -0.67 -16.64
CA GLN A 104 12.05 -1.23 -15.30
C GLN A 104 10.65 -1.81 -15.05
N LEU A 105 10.62 -3.07 -14.64
CA LEU A 105 9.41 -3.73 -14.14
C LEU A 105 8.90 -3.00 -12.89
N ILE A 106 7.60 -2.72 -12.84
CA ILE A 106 6.93 -2.21 -11.65
C ILE A 106 5.98 -3.26 -11.09
N ILE A 107 6.10 -3.53 -9.81
CA ILE A 107 5.14 -4.33 -9.05
C ILE A 107 4.16 -3.39 -8.36
N ILE A 108 2.88 -3.75 -8.32
CA ILE A 108 1.87 -3.06 -7.53
C ILE A 108 1.17 -4.06 -6.63
N THR A 109 1.11 -3.76 -5.33
CA THR A 109 0.45 -4.61 -4.33
C THR A 109 -0.51 -3.80 -3.45
N GLU A 110 -1.36 -4.52 -2.70
CA GLU A 110 -2.25 -3.91 -1.70
C GLU A 110 -1.53 -3.78 -0.36
N GLY A 111 -1.23 -2.55 0.04
CA GLY A 111 -0.72 -2.21 1.37
C GLY A 111 0.74 -1.75 1.38
N GLU A 112 1.01 -0.80 2.28
CA GLU A 112 2.27 -0.07 2.38
C GLU A 112 3.40 -0.97 2.88
N LYS A 113 3.12 -1.80 3.89
CA LYS A 113 4.12 -2.74 4.45
C LYS A 113 4.60 -3.78 3.43
N LYS A 114 3.71 -4.24 2.55
CA LYS A 114 4.05 -5.20 1.49
C LYS A 114 4.95 -4.55 0.44
N ALA A 115 4.61 -3.33 0.02
CA ALA A 115 5.44 -2.56 -0.89
C ALA A 115 6.83 -2.28 -0.29
N ALA A 116 6.90 -1.89 0.98
CA ALA A 116 8.16 -1.69 1.70
C ALA A 116 8.97 -3.00 1.82
N CYS A 117 8.33 -4.13 2.10
CA CYS A 117 8.98 -5.45 2.18
C CYS A 117 9.58 -5.88 0.83
N ALA A 118 8.85 -5.67 -0.27
CA ALA A 118 9.36 -5.94 -1.61
C ALA A 118 10.52 -5.01 -1.99
N CYS A 119 10.41 -3.70 -1.72
CA CYS A 119 11.48 -2.74 -2.00
C CYS A 119 12.74 -3.00 -1.16
N GLN A 120 12.58 -3.47 0.09
CA GLN A 120 13.70 -3.86 0.94
C GLN A 120 14.60 -4.93 0.30
N ILE A 121 14.03 -5.82 -0.52
CA ILE A 121 14.79 -6.86 -1.23
C ILE A 121 15.14 -6.49 -2.68
N GLY A 122 14.97 -5.22 -3.06
CA GLY A 122 15.37 -4.70 -4.37
C GLY A 122 14.28 -4.70 -5.46
N LEU A 123 13.04 -5.05 -5.12
CA LEU A 123 11.92 -5.02 -6.08
C LEU A 123 11.26 -3.65 -6.13
N PHE A 124 11.04 -3.09 -7.33
CA PHE A 124 10.33 -1.81 -7.47
C PHE A 124 8.82 -2.00 -7.29
N CYS A 125 8.38 -1.90 -6.03
CA CYS A 125 7.00 -2.16 -5.64
C CYS A 125 6.28 -0.92 -5.12
N LEU A 126 5.12 -0.62 -5.71
CA LEU A 126 4.20 0.45 -5.31
C LEU A 126 3.10 -0.13 -4.42
N GLY A 127 2.70 0.61 -3.38
CA GLY A 127 1.60 0.23 -2.51
C GLY A 127 0.33 1.02 -2.82
N VAL A 128 -0.80 0.33 -2.95
CA VAL A 128 -2.12 0.98 -2.95
C VAL A 128 -2.81 0.75 -1.60
N ALA A 129 -3.39 1.80 -1.04
CA ALA A 129 -4.00 1.87 0.28
C ALA A 129 -5.33 1.11 0.44
N GLY A 130 -5.46 -0.06 -0.19
CA GLY A 130 -6.72 -0.74 -0.46
C GLY A 130 -7.04 -0.69 -1.95
N VAL A 131 -7.53 -1.78 -2.52
CA VAL A 131 -7.60 -1.99 -3.99
C VAL A 131 -8.46 -1.00 -4.80
N TRP A 132 -9.27 -0.15 -4.16
CA TRP A 132 -10.00 0.94 -4.85
C TRP A 132 -9.35 2.33 -4.69
N ASN A 133 -8.37 2.46 -3.80
CA ASN A 133 -7.77 3.75 -3.42
C ASN A 133 -6.75 4.28 -4.45
N TRP A 134 -6.77 3.73 -5.66
CA TRP A 134 -6.14 4.31 -6.84
C TRP A 134 -7.10 5.20 -7.65
N LYS A 135 -8.40 5.20 -7.31
CA LYS A 135 -9.39 6.15 -7.85
C LYS A 135 -9.74 7.22 -6.82
N VAL A 136 -9.79 8.47 -7.27
CA VAL A 136 -10.23 9.64 -6.50
C VAL A 136 -11.62 10.05 -6.98
N LYS A 137 -12.49 10.49 -6.06
CA LYS A 137 -13.81 11.04 -6.41
C LYS A 137 -13.72 12.55 -6.54
N LEU A 138 -14.13 13.10 -7.68
CA LEU A 138 -14.43 14.53 -7.78
C LEU A 138 -15.89 14.82 -7.37
N ASP A 139 -16.16 16.05 -6.97
CA ASP A 139 -17.50 16.54 -6.58
C ASP A 139 -18.59 16.33 -7.65
N ARG A 140 -18.20 16.03 -8.89
CA ARG A 140 -19.11 15.82 -10.04
C ARG A 140 -18.85 14.50 -10.74
N TYR A 141 -19.09 13.37 -10.08
CA TYR A 141 -19.21 12.00 -10.63
C TYR A 141 -18.03 11.41 -11.44
N GLU A 142 -17.10 12.21 -11.94
CA GLU A 142 -15.89 11.76 -12.62
C GLU A 142 -14.92 11.20 -11.59
N ARG A 143 -14.43 9.99 -11.87
CA ARG A 143 -13.38 9.35 -11.06
C ARG A 143 -12.05 9.60 -11.76
N MET A 144 -11.15 10.33 -11.11
CA MET A 144 -9.76 10.44 -11.54
C MET A 144 -8.93 9.29 -10.97
N VAL A 145 -7.76 9.07 -11.55
CA VAL A 145 -6.69 8.25 -10.97
C VAL A 145 -5.94 9.07 -9.91
N VAL A 146 -5.29 8.41 -8.96
CA VAL A 146 -4.41 9.13 -8.01
C VAL A 146 -3.25 9.79 -8.77
N PRO A 147 -2.89 11.06 -8.48
CA PRO A 147 -1.83 11.76 -9.20
C PRO A 147 -0.47 11.03 -9.19
N GLY A 148 -0.24 10.19 -8.18
CA GLY A 148 0.96 9.36 -8.10
C GLY A 148 1.15 8.41 -9.29
N LEU A 149 0.07 7.98 -9.95
CA LEU A 149 0.16 7.15 -11.15
C LEU A 149 0.57 7.96 -12.38
N ASP A 150 0.25 9.25 -12.46
CA ASP A 150 0.63 10.12 -13.60
C ASP A 150 2.14 10.42 -13.65
N LEU A 151 2.86 10.08 -12.58
CA LEU A 151 4.31 10.29 -12.48
C LEU A 151 5.12 9.33 -13.35
N PHE A 152 4.52 8.23 -13.79
CA PHE A 152 5.19 7.12 -14.45
C PHE A 152 4.96 7.12 -15.97
N VAL A 153 6.01 6.85 -16.73
CA VAL A 153 5.90 6.49 -18.15
C VAL A 153 5.38 5.06 -18.25
N TRP A 154 4.11 4.91 -18.62
CA TRP A 154 3.46 3.60 -18.71
C TRP A 154 3.59 2.93 -20.08
N GLN A 155 3.73 3.70 -21.15
CA GLN A 155 3.90 3.17 -22.50
C GLN A 155 5.05 2.16 -22.55
N ASP A 156 4.75 0.95 -23.02
CA ASP A 156 5.67 -0.19 -23.14
C ASP A 156 6.27 -0.70 -21.82
N ARG A 157 5.80 -0.20 -20.67
CA ARG A 157 6.25 -0.65 -19.35
C ARG A 157 5.62 -1.99 -18.97
N SER A 158 6.44 -2.90 -18.44
CA SER A 158 5.93 -4.13 -17.80
C SER A 158 5.45 -3.85 -16.38
N VAL A 159 4.26 -4.32 -16.04
CA VAL A 159 3.67 -4.19 -14.70
C VAL A 159 3.15 -5.53 -14.20
N GLU A 160 3.46 -5.84 -12.93
CA GLU A 160 2.93 -7.00 -12.22
C GLU A 160 2.03 -6.57 -11.07
N LEU A 161 0.76 -6.96 -11.12
CA LEU A 161 -0.16 -6.82 -10.01
C LEU A 161 -0.06 -8.06 -9.12
N VAL A 162 0.33 -7.87 -7.87
CA VAL A 162 0.53 -8.95 -6.89
C VAL A 162 -0.43 -8.77 -5.70
N PRO A 163 -1.68 -9.25 -5.83
CA PRO A 163 -2.64 -9.26 -4.74
C PRO A 163 -2.39 -10.43 -3.76
N ASP A 164 -3.04 -10.37 -2.60
CA ASP A 164 -3.09 -11.50 -1.67
C ASP A 164 -3.73 -12.73 -2.34
N SER A 165 -3.33 -13.91 -1.92
CA SER A 165 -3.80 -15.18 -2.52
C SER A 165 -5.33 -15.38 -2.39
N ASP A 166 -5.99 -14.70 -1.43
CA ASP A 166 -7.43 -14.80 -1.22
C ASP A 166 -8.26 -14.00 -2.22
N VAL A 167 -7.66 -13.12 -3.03
CA VAL A 167 -8.39 -12.28 -4.00
C VAL A 167 -9.17 -13.10 -5.03
N TRP A 168 -8.73 -14.33 -5.29
CA TRP A 168 -9.33 -15.24 -6.26
C TRP A 168 -10.57 -15.96 -5.71
N ARG A 169 -10.89 -15.79 -4.42
CA ARG A 169 -12.05 -16.39 -3.77
C ARG A 169 -13.31 -15.58 -4.08
N LYS A 170 -14.48 -16.24 -4.13
CA LYS A 170 -15.75 -15.61 -4.55
C LYS A 170 -16.13 -14.41 -3.67
N GLU A 171 -15.87 -14.51 -2.37
CA GLU A 171 -16.09 -13.45 -1.39
C GLU A 171 -15.22 -12.21 -1.59
N LYS A 172 -14.14 -12.29 -2.37
CA LYS A 172 -13.24 -11.18 -2.72
C LYS A 172 -13.49 -10.60 -4.10
N PHE A 173 -14.61 -10.93 -4.75
CA PHE A 173 -14.92 -10.46 -6.10
C PHE A 173 -14.81 -8.93 -6.28
N GLN A 174 -15.24 -8.13 -5.29
CA GLN A 174 -15.10 -6.67 -5.35
C GLN A 174 -13.65 -6.20 -5.38
N ALA A 175 -12.75 -6.92 -4.69
CA ALA A 175 -11.33 -6.61 -4.70
C ALA A 175 -10.68 -6.99 -6.03
N LEU A 176 -11.05 -8.15 -6.57
CA LEU A 176 -10.62 -8.58 -7.90
C LEU A 176 -11.09 -7.61 -8.99
N GLN A 177 -12.33 -7.13 -8.91
CA GLN A 177 -12.88 -6.14 -9.84
C GLN A 177 -12.09 -4.83 -9.81
N ALA A 178 -11.66 -4.39 -8.62
CA ALA A 178 -10.88 -3.18 -8.44
C ALA A 178 -9.50 -3.29 -9.09
N LEU A 179 -8.81 -4.41 -8.88
CA LEU A 179 -7.51 -4.69 -9.49
C LEU A 179 -7.61 -4.87 -11.00
N PHE A 180 -8.67 -5.51 -11.48
CA PHE A 180 -8.92 -5.63 -12.92
C PHE A 180 -9.13 -4.27 -13.56
N ALA A 181 -9.90 -3.38 -12.90
CA ALA A 181 -10.07 -2.02 -13.38
C ALA A 181 -8.75 -1.22 -13.38
N LEU A 182 -7.87 -1.43 -12.40
CA LEU A 182 -6.52 -0.83 -12.40
C LEU A 182 -5.69 -1.37 -13.57
N ALA A 183 -5.71 -2.68 -13.79
CA ALA A 183 -5.01 -3.32 -14.91
C ALA A 183 -5.46 -2.75 -16.25
N MET A 184 -6.78 -2.59 -16.45
CA MET A 184 -7.33 -1.99 -17.67
C MET A 184 -6.88 -0.55 -17.84
N GLN A 185 -6.92 0.26 -16.78
CA GLN A 185 -6.45 1.65 -16.84
C GLN A 185 -4.97 1.75 -17.26
N LEU A 186 -4.10 0.93 -16.68
CA LEU A 186 -2.68 0.89 -17.02
C LEU A 186 -2.45 0.41 -18.46
N LYS A 187 -3.23 -0.57 -18.93
CA LYS A 187 -3.19 -1.03 -20.32
C LYS A 187 -3.64 0.06 -21.30
N ASP A 188 -4.65 0.84 -20.95
CA ASP A 188 -5.12 1.97 -21.76
C ASP A 188 -4.02 3.06 -21.89
N TRP A 189 -3.11 3.14 -20.93
CA TRP A 189 -1.91 3.98 -20.99
C TRP A 189 -0.68 3.30 -21.63
N GLY A 190 -0.85 2.11 -22.22
CA GLY A 190 0.18 1.41 -22.98
C GLY A 190 1.05 0.44 -22.18
N ALA A 191 0.73 0.15 -20.92
CA ALA A 191 1.48 -0.83 -20.12
C ALA A 191 1.12 -2.28 -20.48
N SER A 192 2.09 -3.18 -20.32
CA SER A 192 1.89 -4.63 -20.36
C SER A 192 1.68 -5.16 -18.95
N VAL A 193 0.42 -5.44 -18.59
CA VAL A 193 0.05 -5.81 -17.22
C VAL A 193 -0.19 -7.31 -17.08
N LYS A 194 0.41 -7.92 -16.05
CA LYS A 194 0.19 -9.31 -15.64
C LYS A 194 -0.31 -9.38 -14.20
N PHE A 195 -1.12 -10.39 -13.91
CA PHE A 195 -1.44 -10.77 -12.54
C PHE A 195 -0.51 -11.89 -12.09
N VAL A 196 0.14 -11.69 -10.95
CA VAL A 196 0.90 -12.73 -10.28
C VAL A 196 -0.02 -13.40 -9.27
N ARG A 197 -0.21 -14.72 -9.43
CA ARG A 197 -1.02 -15.51 -8.52
C ARG A 197 -0.13 -16.17 -7.47
N LEU A 198 -0.16 -15.64 -6.26
CA LEU A 198 0.50 -16.27 -5.12
C LEU A 198 -0.20 -17.59 -4.74
N PRO A 199 0.54 -18.65 -4.38
CA PRO A 199 -0.05 -19.83 -3.78
C PRO A 199 -0.59 -19.50 -2.39
N ASP A 200 -1.61 -20.24 -1.95
CA ASP A 200 -1.99 -20.26 -0.53
C ASP A 200 -0.82 -20.86 0.28
N SER A 201 -0.67 -20.41 1.54
CA SER A 201 0.22 -21.10 2.46
C SER A 201 -0.42 -22.42 2.92
N ALA A 202 0.36 -23.31 3.53
CA ALA A 202 -0.11 -24.64 3.95
C ALA A 202 -1.39 -24.62 4.82
N GLN A 203 -1.75 -23.49 5.44
CA GLN A 203 -2.86 -23.39 6.39
C GLN A 203 -3.77 -22.17 6.16
N ALA A 204 -3.43 -21.23 5.27
CA ALA A 204 -4.21 -20.00 5.12
C ALA A 204 -3.92 -19.24 3.82
N LYS A 205 -4.62 -18.11 3.66
CA LYS A 205 -4.23 -17.10 2.67
C LYS A 205 -2.77 -16.67 2.88
N CYS A 206 -2.10 -16.26 1.82
CA CYS A 206 -0.74 -15.77 1.82
C CYS A 206 -0.73 -14.31 1.33
N GLY A 207 -0.22 -13.40 2.16
CA GLY A 207 0.09 -12.04 1.74
C GLY A 207 1.36 -11.99 0.89
N PHE A 208 1.54 -10.92 0.13
CA PHE A 208 2.78 -10.75 -0.64
C PHE A 208 4.02 -10.63 0.26
N ASP A 209 3.94 -9.92 1.38
CA ASP A 209 5.00 -9.87 2.40
C ASP A 209 5.28 -11.26 2.99
N ASP A 210 4.23 -12.02 3.33
CA ASP A 210 4.38 -13.38 3.86
C ASP A 210 5.15 -14.29 2.87
N TRP A 211 4.84 -14.18 1.58
CA TRP A 211 5.49 -14.97 0.53
C TRP A 211 6.96 -14.60 0.35
N LEU A 212 7.30 -13.30 0.42
CA LEU A 212 8.67 -12.80 0.29
C LEU A 212 9.57 -13.21 1.45
N VAL A 213 9.02 -13.29 2.66
CA VAL A 213 9.77 -13.70 3.87
C VAL A 213 10.08 -15.21 3.88
N GLN A 214 9.31 -16.02 3.13
CA GLN A 214 9.46 -17.48 3.11
C GLN A 214 10.44 -17.99 2.03
N GLN A 215 10.97 -17.13 1.17
CA GLN A 215 11.98 -17.49 0.15
C GLN A 215 13.40 -17.46 0.74
#